data_AF-A0A183FX44-F1
#
_entry.id   AF-A0A183FX44-F1
#
_cell.length_a   1.000
_cell.length_b   1.000
_cell.length_c   1.000
_cell.angle_alpha   90.00
_cell.angle_beta   90.00
_cell.angle_gamma   90.00
#
_symmetry.space_group_name_H-M   'P 1'
#
loop_
_entity.id
_entity.type
_entity.pdbx_description
1 polymer ?
#
loop_
_entity_poly.entity_id
_entity_poly.type
_entity_poly.pdbx_seq_one_letter_code
_entity_poly.pdbx_strand_id
1 'polypeptide(L)'
;MPQYDSSKIRRQIEFFKKHIERTCSSIHNTLAEYKVDIKHPNLAQLVDDQLESLRLDLQMLRSSLLKEYEKIAALHEEWATMQQSSSQEAEIFDNYVTRYGDFRTSVHQALPTQKTWIFYSTKSTQNFTNAISPYPQVHRT
;
A
#
# COMPACT_ATOMS: atom_id res chain seq x y z
N MET A 1 -10.58 -9.77 -32.10
CA MET A 1 -9.84 -10.12 -30.87
C MET A 1 -9.97 -8.93 -29.94
N PRO A 2 -10.71 -9.01 -28.82
CA PRO A 2 -10.72 -7.90 -27.87
C PRO A 2 -9.30 -7.81 -27.31
N GLN A 3 -8.62 -6.72 -27.64
CA GLN A 3 -7.32 -6.40 -27.09
C GLN A 3 -7.55 -6.13 -25.61
N TYR A 4 -7.35 -7.16 -24.77
CA TYR A 4 -7.34 -7.03 -23.33
C TYR A 4 -6.39 -5.88 -22.99
N ASP A 5 -6.94 -4.81 -22.41
CA ASP A 5 -6.23 -3.54 -22.32
C ASP A 5 -5.34 -3.51 -21.07
N SER A 6 -4.34 -4.39 -21.05
CA SER A 6 -3.30 -4.44 -20.01
C SER A 6 -2.53 -3.12 -19.92
N SER A 7 -2.57 -2.28 -20.97
CA SER A 7 -2.05 -0.93 -20.93
C SER A 7 -2.82 -0.02 -19.96
N LYS A 8 -4.15 -0.13 -19.93
CA LYS A 8 -4.99 0.58 -18.94
C LYS A 8 -4.69 0.11 -17.52
N ILE A 9 -4.58 -1.20 -17.30
CA ILE A 9 -4.27 -1.75 -15.97
C ILE A 9 -2.92 -1.24 -15.47
N ARG A 10 -1.87 -1.32 -16.30
CA ARG A 10 -0.54 -0.78 -15.96
C ARG A 10 -0.59 0.71 -15.58
N ARG A 11 -1.30 1.52 -16.37
CA ARG A 11 -1.45 2.95 -16.10
C ARG A 11 -2.16 3.20 -14.77
N GLN A 12 -3.18 2.42 -14.43
CA GLN A 12 -3.88 2.53 -13.15
C GLN A 12 -3.00 2.09 -11.98
N ILE A 13 -2.24 1.00 -12.12
CA ILE A 13 -1.26 0.56 -11.11
C ILE A 13 -0.25 1.67 -10.83
N GLU A 14 0.32 2.29 -11.87
CA GLU A 14 1.26 3.41 -11.71
C GLU A 14 0.61 4.63 -11.04
N PHE A 15 -0.65 4.93 -11.38
CA PHE A 15 -1.41 6.02 -10.76
C PHE A 15 -1.56 5.79 -9.25
N PHE A 16 -2.03 4.60 -8.85
CA PHE A 16 -2.22 4.28 -7.44
C PHE A 16 -0.90 4.14 -6.69
N LYS A 17 0.15 3.59 -7.31
CA LYS A 17 1.50 3.54 -6.74
C LYS A 17 1.99 4.95 -6.37
N LYS A 18 1.88 5.90 -7.31
CA LYS A 18 2.23 7.31 -7.05
C LYS A 18 1.35 7.93 -5.98
N HIS A 19 0.08 7.55 -5.90
CA HIS A 19 -0.82 8.05 -4.85
C HIS A 19 -0.39 7.54 -3.47
N ILE A 20 -0.05 6.25 -3.34
CA ILE A 20 0.48 5.66 -2.11
C ILE A 20 1.76 6.38 -1.66
N GLU A 21 2.73 6.58 -2.56
CA GLU A 21 3.98 7.29 -2.26
C GLU A 21 3.72 8.71 -1.72
N ARG A 22 2.76 9.43 -2.34
CA ARG A 22 2.34 10.76 -1.87
C ARG A 22 1.67 10.70 -0.50
N THR A 23 0.75 9.77 -0.28
CA THR A 23 0.05 9.66 1.00
C THR A 23 1.02 9.30 2.13
N CYS A 24 2.02 8.44 1.86
CA CYS A 24 3.10 8.19 2.82
C CYS A 24 3.91 9.45 3.12
N SER A 25 4.21 10.26 2.10
CA SER A 25 4.86 11.57 2.29
C SER A 25 3.98 12.52 3.12
N SER A 26 2.67 12.53 2.89
CA SER A 26 1.71 13.31 3.69
C SER A 26 1.72 12.87 5.15
N ILE A 27 1.81 11.58 5.44
CA ILE A 27 1.93 11.08 6.82
C ILE A 27 3.19 11.61 7.50
N HIS A 28 4.33 11.59 6.80
CA HIS A 28 5.57 12.18 7.30
C HIS A 28 5.42 13.68 7.59
N ASN A 29 4.76 14.42 6.69
CA ASN A 29 4.54 15.85 6.85
C ASN A 29 3.59 16.15 8.01
N THR A 30 2.46 15.43 8.12
CA THR A 30 1.53 15.54 9.24
C THR A 30 2.27 15.30 10.55
N LEU A 31 3.00 14.19 10.70
CA LEU A 31 3.77 13.95 11.93
C LEU A 31 4.77 15.08 12.24
N ALA A 32 5.44 15.63 11.23
CA ALA A 32 6.35 16.77 11.40
C ALA A 32 5.64 18.05 11.86
N GLU A 33 4.42 18.33 11.37
CA GLU A 33 3.60 19.49 11.79
C GLU A 33 3.28 19.42 13.30
N TYR A 34 2.99 18.22 13.81
CA TYR A 34 2.78 17.98 15.24
C TYR A 34 4.09 17.71 16.01
N LYS A 35 5.26 17.88 15.38
CA LYS A 35 6.60 17.64 15.95
C LYS A 35 6.79 16.22 16.51
N VAL A 36 6.11 15.24 15.92
CA VAL A 36 6.19 13.84 16.29
C VAL A 36 7.22 13.14 15.41
N ASP A 37 8.25 12.56 16.03
CA ASP A 37 9.22 11.74 15.30
C ASP A 37 8.61 10.37 14.94
N ILE A 38 8.74 9.96 13.68
CA ILE A 38 8.13 8.72 13.20
C ILE A 38 8.79 7.44 13.75
N LYS A 39 10.07 7.51 14.15
CA LYS A 39 10.83 6.37 14.70
C LYS A 39 10.61 6.27 16.21
N HIS A 40 10.44 7.41 16.88
CA HIS A 40 10.29 7.55 18.32
C HIS A 40 9.15 8.53 18.64
N PRO A 41 7.89 8.12 18.40
CA PRO A 41 6.76 9.01 18.59
C PRO A 41 6.61 9.40 20.05
N ASN A 42 6.76 10.68 20.34
CA ASN A 42 6.53 11.26 21.65
C ASN A 42 5.29 12.15 21.61
N LEU A 43 4.19 11.65 22.17
CA LEU A 43 2.90 12.35 22.17
C LEU A 43 2.67 13.17 23.45
N ALA A 44 3.57 13.07 24.44
CA ALA A 44 3.40 13.74 25.74
C ALA A 44 3.42 15.28 25.65
N GLN A 45 3.90 15.82 24.52
CA GLN A 45 3.96 17.27 24.27
C GLN A 45 2.69 17.81 23.62
N LEU A 46 1.78 16.94 23.16
CA LEU A 46 0.53 17.34 22.53
C LEU A 46 -0.56 17.53 23.58
N VAL A 47 -1.31 18.61 23.48
CA VAL A 47 -2.54 18.79 24.25
C VAL A 47 -3.69 17.98 23.63
N ASP A 48 -4.75 17.72 24.39
CA ASP A 48 -5.85 16.83 23.98
C ASP A 48 -6.44 17.18 22.61
N ASP A 49 -6.67 18.47 22.33
CA ASP A 49 -7.21 18.92 21.03
C ASP A 49 -6.24 18.62 19.86
N GLN A 50 -4.93 18.80 20.08
CA GLN A 50 -3.91 18.50 19.08
C GLN A 50 -3.77 17.00 18.87
N LEU A 51 -3.89 16.21 19.94
CA LEU A 51 -3.85 14.76 19.88
C LEU A 51 -5.05 14.22 19.09
N GLU A 52 -6.24 14.75 19.32
CA GLU A 52 -7.45 14.33 18.60
C GLU A 52 -7.39 14.75 17.13
N SER A 53 -6.91 15.96 16.83
CA SER A 53 -6.68 16.42 15.45
C SER A 53 -5.69 15.51 14.71
N LEU A 54 -4.54 15.22 15.33
CA LEU A 54 -3.54 14.30 14.77
C LEU A 54 -4.14 12.90 14.54
N ARG A 55 -4.96 12.40 15.47
CA ARG A 55 -5.63 11.11 15.35
C ARG A 55 -6.55 11.06 14.13
N LEU A 56 -7.35 12.11 13.91
CA LEU A 56 -8.26 12.22 12.76
C LEU A 56 -7.49 12.32 11.44
N ASP A 57 -6.45 13.15 11.37
CA ASP A 57 -5.61 13.31 10.18
C ASP A 57 -4.96 11.97 9.77
N LEU A 58 -4.33 11.29 10.74
CA LEU A 58 -3.71 9.97 10.50
C LEU A 58 -4.75 8.92 10.13
N GLN A 59 -5.96 8.96 10.71
CA GLN A 59 -7.05 8.05 10.36
C GLN A 59 -7.50 8.26 8.91
N MET A 60 -7.68 9.50 8.45
CA MET A 60 -8.04 9.81 7.07
C MET A 60 -6.97 9.33 6.09
N LEU A 61 -5.70 9.62 6.37
CA LEU A 61 -4.58 9.19 5.54
C LEU A 61 -4.47 7.67 5.47
N ARG A 62 -4.69 6.97 6.59
CA ARG A 62 -4.74 5.50 6.63
C ARG A 62 -5.90 4.95 5.80
N SER A 63 -7.09 5.54 5.91
CA SER A 63 -8.25 5.11 5.13
C SER A 63 -8.05 5.34 3.63
N SER A 64 -7.37 6.42 3.24
CA SER A 64 -6.94 6.64 1.85
C SER A 64 -5.99 5.52 1.44
N LEU A 65 -4.87 5.35 2.15
CA LEU A 65 -3.90 4.29 1.85
C LEU A 65 -4.58 2.93 1.61
N LEU A 66 -5.44 2.49 2.53
CA LEU A 66 -6.12 1.19 2.43
C LEU A 66 -6.91 1.05 1.12
N LYS A 67 -7.69 2.06 0.73
CA LYS A 67 -8.45 2.04 -0.52
C LYS A 67 -7.53 1.89 -1.73
N GLU A 68 -6.40 2.59 -1.73
CA GLU A 68 -5.43 2.52 -2.82
C GLU A 68 -4.78 1.13 -2.92
N TYR A 69 -4.46 0.50 -1.78
CA TYR A 69 -3.96 -0.89 -1.75
C TYR A 69 -5.00 -1.85 -2.32
N GLU A 70 -6.26 -1.75 -1.91
CA GLU A 70 -7.34 -2.59 -2.43
C GLU A 70 -7.49 -2.45 -3.94
N LYS A 71 -7.34 -1.23 -4.48
CA LYS A 71 -7.36 -1.00 -5.94
C LYS A 71 -6.19 -1.64 -6.65
N ILE A 72 -4.96 -1.50 -6.13
CA ILE A 72 -3.78 -2.16 -6.72
C ILE A 72 -3.91 -3.68 -6.68
N ALA A 73 -4.39 -4.24 -5.56
CA ALA A 73 -4.60 -5.68 -5.42
C ALA A 73 -5.62 -6.20 -6.45
N ALA A 74 -6.76 -5.53 -6.61
CA ALA A 74 -7.76 -5.89 -7.61
C ALA A 74 -7.18 -5.84 -9.05
N LEU A 75 -6.42 -4.80 -9.38
CA LEU A 75 -5.76 -4.65 -10.68
C LEU A 75 -4.70 -5.75 -10.93
N HIS A 76 -3.98 -6.16 -9.88
CA HIS A 76 -3.03 -7.27 -9.96
C HIS A 76 -3.74 -8.58 -10.27
N GLU A 77 -4.83 -8.91 -9.59
CA GLU A 77 -5.61 -10.14 -9.84
C GLU A 77 -6.20 -10.14 -11.27
N GLU A 78 -6.69 -8.99 -11.72
CA GLU A 78 -7.20 -8.84 -13.09
C GLU A 78 -6.08 -9.09 -14.12
N TRP A 79 -4.89 -8.50 -13.91
CA TRP A 79 -3.76 -8.71 -14.80
C TRP A 79 -3.23 -10.15 -14.74
N ALA A 80 -3.19 -10.77 -13.56
CA ALA A 80 -2.78 -12.15 -13.39
C ALA A 80 -3.68 -13.12 -14.18
N THR A 81 -5.00 -12.85 -14.21
CA THR A 81 -5.95 -13.61 -15.03
C THR A 81 -5.64 -13.48 -16.52
N MET A 82 -5.23 -12.29 -16.99
CA MET A 82 -4.80 -12.07 -18.38
C MET A 82 -3.49 -12.81 -18.70
N GLN A 83 -2.52 -12.83 -17.78
CA GLN A 83 -1.27 -13.58 -17.93
C GLN A 83 -1.50 -15.09 -18.05
N GLN A 84 -2.43 -15.65 -17.27
CA GLN A 84 -2.80 -17.07 -17.37
C GLN A 84 -3.45 -17.42 -18.72
N SER A 85 -4.12 -16.45 -19.33
CA SER A 85 -4.83 -16.62 -20.60
C SER A 85 -3.95 -16.32 -21.83
N SER A 86 -2.79 -15.69 -21.66
CA SER A 86 -1.92 -15.24 -22.76
C SER A 86 -0.45 -15.16 -22.34
N SER A 87 0.41 -15.94 -23.01
CA SER A 87 1.87 -15.87 -22.79
C SER A 87 2.46 -14.50 -23.13
N GLN A 88 1.86 -13.78 -24.08
CA GLN A 88 2.26 -12.41 -24.41
C GLN A 88 2.03 -11.46 -23.23
N GLU A 89 0.95 -11.63 -22.46
CA GLU A 89 0.68 -10.81 -21.28
C GLU A 89 1.65 -11.13 -20.13
N ALA A 90 2.06 -12.40 -19.98
CA ALA A 90 3.11 -12.77 -19.05
C ALA A 90 4.44 -12.08 -19.40
N GLU A 91 4.85 -12.08 -20.68
CA GLU A 91 6.05 -11.35 -21.12
C GLU A 91 5.94 -9.84 -20.90
N ILE A 92 4.76 -9.25 -21.12
CA ILE A 92 4.53 -7.82 -20.86
C ILE A 92 4.66 -7.51 -19.36
N PHE A 93 4.16 -8.39 -18.49
CA PHE A 93 4.31 -8.26 -17.04
C PHE A 93 5.78 -8.36 -16.60
N ASP A 94 6.51 -9.37 -17.08
CA ASP A 94 7.93 -9.54 -16.75
C ASP A 94 8.76 -8.34 -17.21
N ASN A 95 8.46 -7.80 -18.39
CA ASN A 95 9.08 -6.59 -18.90
C ASN A 95 8.75 -5.37 -18.02
N TYR A 96 7.50 -5.24 -17.60
CA TYR A 96 7.07 -4.17 -16.69
C TYR A 96 7.82 -4.24 -15.36
N VAL A 97 7.87 -5.40 -14.71
CA VAL A 97 8.57 -5.59 -13.43
C VAL A 97 10.07 -5.32 -13.59
N THR A 98 10.67 -5.76 -14.68
CA THR A 98 12.10 -5.51 -14.97
C THR A 98 12.41 -4.02 -15.14
N ARG A 99 11.53 -3.27 -15.81
CA ARG A 99 11.74 -1.84 -16.10
C ARG A 99 11.40 -0.91 -14.94
N TYR A 100 10.31 -1.20 -14.22
CA TYR A 100 9.72 -0.28 -13.25
C TYR A 100 9.79 -0.78 -11.81
N GLY A 101 10.38 -1.97 -11.61
CA GLY A 101 10.38 -2.68 -10.35
C GLY A 101 9.04 -3.34 -10.06
N ASP A 102 9.05 -4.33 -9.16
CA ASP A 102 7.82 -4.94 -8.68
C ASP A 102 7.04 -3.90 -7.86
N PHE A 103 5.88 -3.51 -8.39
CA PHE A 103 5.02 -2.55 -7.71
C PHE A 103 4.53 -3.12 -6.38
N ARG A 104 4.36 -4.44 -6.23
CA ARG A 104 3.96 -5.09 -4.97
C ARG A 104 5.00 -4.85 -3.89
N THR A 105 6.27 -4.99 -4.23
CA THR A 105 7.39 -4.69 -3.32
C THR A 105 7.47 -3.20 -3.01
N SER A 106 7.37 -2.34 -4.04
CA SER A 106 7.43 -0.89 -3.88
C SER A 106 6.32 -0.37 -2.94
N VAL A 107 5.11 -0.90 -3.13
CA VAL A 107 3.91 -0.60 -2.37
C VAL A 107 4.05 -1.11 -0.93
N HIS A 108 4.60 -2.30 -0.71
CA HIS A 108 4.92 -2.80 0.64
C HIS A 108 6.01 -1.98 1.36
N GLN A 109 7.04 -1.53 0.65
CA GLN A 109 8.12 -0.72 1.23
C GLN A 109 7.68 0.70 1.57
N ALA A 110 6.73 1.25 0.81
CA ALA A 110 6.18 2.56 1.07
C ALA A 110 5.40 2.62 2.39
N LEU A 111 4.91 1.48 2.91
CA LEU A 111 4.27 1.44 4.22
C LEU A 111 5.30 1.73 5.32
N PRO A 112 5.06 2.74 6.17
CA PRO A 112 5.78 2.82 7.44
C PRO A 112 5.56 1.49 8.16
N THR A 113 6.65 0.82 8.55
CA THR A 113 6.63 -0.46 9.26
C THR A 113 5.48 -0.47 10.28
N GLN A 114 4.64 -1.50 10.24
CA GLN A 114 3.40 -1.65 11.02
C GLN A 114 3.53 -1.25 12.49
N LYS A 115 4.73 -1.35 13.09
CA LYS A 115 5.04 -0.90 14.45
C LYS A 115 4.67 0.55 14.73
N THR A 116 4.84 1.47 13.78
CA THR A 116 4.46 2.89 13.99
C THR A 116 2.93 3.04 14.07
N TRP A 117 2.17 2.24 13.32
CA TRP A 117 0.71 2.32 13.27
C TRP A 117 -0.01 1.64 14.44
N ILE A 118 0.62 0.66 15.08
CA ILE A 118 0.04 -0.05 16.24
C ILE A 118 -0.12 0.91 17.44
N PHE A 119 0.77 1.90 17.60
CA PHE A 119 0.67 2.88 18.69
C PHE A 119 -0.49 3.87 18.54
N TYR A 120 -0.93 4.17 17.33
CA TYR A 120 -2.07 5.09 17.06
C TYR A 120 -3.42 4.37 16.97
N SER A 121 -3.44 3.05 17.15
CA SER A 121 -4.63 2.19 17.10
C SER A 121 -4.76 1.38 18.38
N THR A 122 -4.77 2.03 19.54
CA THR A 122 -5.22 1.33 20.75
C THR A 122 -6.73 1.16 20.68
N LYS A 123 -7.10 -0.07 20.31
CA LYS A 123 -8.40 -0.75 20.27
C LYS A 123 -9.00 -0.89 18.87
N SER A 124 -8.92 -2.12 18.35
CA SER A 124 -9.57 -2.64 17.14
C SER A 124 -8.73 -2.60 15.87
N THR A 125 -7.86 -3.59 15.70
CA THR A 125 -7.93 -4.57 14.58
C THR A 125 -6.78 -5.57 14.68
N GLN A 126 -6.94 -6.59 15.52
CA GLN A 126 -6.48 -7.93 15.13
C GLN A 126 -7.28 -8.27 13.87
N ASN A 127 -6.67 -8.30 12.69
CA ASN A 127 -7.14 -9.04 11.50
C ASN A 127 -6.28 -8.81 10.24
N PHE A 128 -5.29 -7.92 10.24
CA PHE A 128 -4.46 -7.69 9.04
C PHE A 128 -3.27 -8.66 8.88
N THR A 129 -2.94 -9.45 9.90
CA THR A 129 -1.84 -10.44 9.82
C THR A 129 -2.20 -11.71 9.05
N ASN A 130 -3.49 -12.01 8.85
CA ASN A 130 -3.92 -13.27 8.22
C ASN A 130 -4.26 -13.13 6.73
N ALA A 131 -4.42 -11.91 6.20
CA ALA A 131 -4.75 -11.68 4.79
C ALA A 131 -3.51 -11.59 3.87
N ILE A 132 -2.31 -11.52 4.45
CA ILE A 132 -1.04 -11.43 3.72
C ILE A 132 -0.12 -12.56 4.20
N SER A 133 -0.60 -13.80 4.06
CA SER A 133 0.29 -14.96 4.10
C SER A 133 1.03 -15.04 2.76
N PRO A 134 2.37 -15.16 2.73
CA PRO A 134 3.12 -15.32 1.50
C PRO A 134 2.95 -16.76 1.03
N TYR A 135 2.03 -16.99 0.08
CA TYR A 135 1.81 -18.24 -0.66
C TYR A 135 1.35 -19.49 0.13
N PRO A 136 0.56 -20.39 -0.50
CA PRO A 136 0.61 -21.81 -0.18
C PRO A 136 1.95 -22.39 -0.66
N GLN A 137 2.65 -23.10 0.22
CA GLN A 137 3.83 -23.90 -0.12
C GLN A 137 3.46 -24.90 -1.24
N VAL A 138 3.81 -24.58 -2.48
CA VAL A 138 3.82 -25.55 -3.58
C VAL A 138 5.04 -26.43 -3.36
N HIS A 139 4.88 -27.52 -2.61
CA HIS A 139 5.82 -28.63 -2.61
C HIS A 139 5.88 -29.18 -4.04
N ARG A 140 6.94 -28.83 -4.79
CA ARG A 140 7.45 -29.68 -5.86
C ARG A 140 8.36 -30.73 -5.23
N THR A 141 7.87 -31.96 -5.19
CA THR A 141 8.53 -33.20 -5.61
C THR A 141 7.50 -34.30 -5.62
#